data_AF-A0A0G4NC61-F1
#
_entry.id   AF-A0A0G4NC61-F1
#
_cell.length_a   1.000
_cell.length_b   1.000
_cell.length_c   1.000
_cell.angle_alpha   90.00
_cell.angle_beta   90.00
_cell.angle_gamma   90.00
#
_symmetry.space_group_name_H-M   'P 1'
#
loop_
_entity.id
_entity.type
_entity.pdbx_description
1 polymer ?
#
loop_
_entity_poly.entity_id
_entity_poly.type
_entity_poly.pdbx_seq_one_letter_code
_entity_poly.pdbx_strand_id
1 'polypeptide(L)'
;MCESEKQGSIERVFGNLGRSEVTFLLPPSQPMLEKCDLRSWRFINHDSFDGKFIDSLTNTSLHLSFTNYEMPLNVGPRALCDTLAVLVESLVSIMTGANISVIWTYLSMFANKRLEIVWCEHCQSEASDEMTQFKGQSEVISIDSWAELFDFPMRASIVRAYGN
;
A
#
# COMPACT_ATOMS: atom_id res chain seq x y z
N MET A 1 12.99 -28.52 -5.27
CA MET A 1 11.86 -27.68 -4.81
C MET A 1 12.27 -27.09 -3.48
N CYS A 2 12.70 -25.83 -3.46
CA CYS A 2 12.96 -25.13 -2.21
C CYS A 2 11.79 -24.17 -1.99
N GLU A 3 10.97 -24.43 -0.98
CA GLU A 3 10.06 -23.42 -0.44
C GLU A 3 10.92 -22.30 0.14
N SER A 4 10.90 -21.14 -0.53
CA SER A 4 11.42 -19.91 0.05
C SER A 4 10.40 -19.45 1.09
N GLU A 5 10.73 -19.60 2.38
CA GLU A 5 10.02 -18.91 3.44
C GLU A 5 10.10 -17.41 3.16
N LYS A 6 8.97 -16.77 2.84
CA LYS A 6 8.89 -15.31 2.72
C LYS A 6 9.18 -14.70 4.10
N GLN A 7 10.46 -14.42 4.38
CA GLN A 7 10.87 -13.63 5.53
C GLN A 7 10.32 -12.22 5.34
N GLY A 8 9.54 -11.74 6.30
CA GLY A 8 9.09 -10.35 6.31
C GLY A 8 10.31 -9.43 6.35
N SER A 9 10.48 -8.60 5.33
CA SER A 9 11.54 -7.59 5.30
C SER A 9 11.20 -6.48 6.29
N ILE A 10 12.11 -6.20 7.23
CA ILE A 10 12.01 -5.02 8.09
C ILE A 10 12.67 -3.87 7.34
N GLU A 11 11.90 -2.85 7.00
CA GLU A 11 12.40 -1.63 6.38
C GLU A 11 12.43 -0.49 7.39
N ARG A 12 13.51 0.31 7.37
CA ARG A 12 13.62 1.53 8.18
C ARG A 12 13.26 2.73 7.33
N VAL A 13 12.09 3.31 7.62
CA VAL A 13 11.68 4.59 7.04
C VAL A 13 12.02 5.72 8.03
N PHE A 14 12.57 6.83 7.54
CA PHE A 14 12.87 8.00 8.36
C PHE A 14 11.65 8.93 8.43
N GLY A 15 11.23 9.28 9.65
CA GLY A 15 10.11 10.18 9.92
C GLY A 15 9.91 10.37 11.43
N ASN A 16 9.12 11.37 11.82
CA ASN A 16 8.75 11.62 13.22
C ASN A 16 7.22 11.69 13.34
N LEU A 17 6.66 11.04 14.36
CA LEU A 17 5.23 11.06 14.68
C LEU A 17 4.84 12.22 15.62
N GLY A 18 5.78 13.12 15.92
CA GLY A 18 5.63 14.19 16.91
C GLY A 18 5.64 13.68 18.35
N ARG A 19 6.22 12.51 18.60
CA ARG A 19 6.24 11.82 19.90
C ARG A 19 7.66 11.50 20.34
N SER A 20 7.87 11.48 21.65
CA SER A 20 9.16 11.14 22.26
C SER A 20 9.33 9.63 22.49
N GLU A 21 8.23 8.90 22.57
CA GLU A 21 8.15 7.49 22.92
C GLU A 21 8.31 6.59 21.69
N VAL A 22 8.78 5.35 21.90
CA VAL A 22 8.74 4.32 20.86
C VAL A 22 7.28 3.95 20.60
N THR A 23 6.78 4.31 19.43
CA THR A 23 5.36 4.15 19.10
C THR A 23 5.15 2.94 18.20
N PHE A 24 4.30 2.02 18.64
CA PHE A 24 3.81 0.89 17.87
C PHE A 24 2.43 1.23 17.29
N LEU A 25 2.33 1.22 15.96
CA LEU A 25 1.08 1.53 15.27
C LEU A 25 0.20 0.30 15.20
N LEU A 26 -0.98 0.41 15.79
CA LEU A 26 -2.01 -0.61 15.71
C LEU A 26 -3.06 -0.23 14.67
N PRO A 27 -3.59 -1.23 13.94
CA PRO A 27 -4.78 -1.01 13.15
C PRO A 27 -6.02 -0.80 14.02
N PRO A 28 -7.07 -0.14 13.51
CA PRO A 28 -8.36 -0.14 14.19
C PRO A 28 -8.92 -1.55 14.28
N SER A 29 -9.53 -1.87 15.42
CA SER A 29 -10.19 -3.18 15.64
C SER A 29 -11.34 -3.44 14.65
N GLN A 30 -12.02 -2.36 14.21
CA GLN A 30 -13.06 -2.38 13.19
C GLN A 30 -12.76 -1.29 12.15
N PRO A 31 -12.07 -1.62 11.04
CA PRO A 31 -11.86 -0.65 9.97
C PRO A 31 -13.19 -0.14 9.40
N MET A 32 -13.28 1.17 9.21
CA MET A 32 -14.41 1.78 8.52
C MET A 32 -14.24 1.63 7.02
N LEU A 33 -14.82 0.56 6.45
CA LEU A 33 -14.88 0.42 5.00
C LEU A 33 -15.86 1.45 4.41
N GLU A 34 -15.53 1.97 3.23
CA GLU A 34 -16.46 2.80 2.46
C GLU A 34 -17.75 2.00 2.24
N LYS A 35 -18.92 2.58 2.55
CA LYS A 35 -20.20 1.91 2.31
C LYS A 35 -20.35 1.73 0.80
N CYS A 36 -20.55 0.50 0.34
CA CYS A 36 -20.91 0.26 -1.05
C CYS A 36 -22.21 1.00 -1.38
N ASP A 37 -22.10 2.12 -2.11
CA ASP A 37 -23.25 2.73 -2.75
C ASP A 37 -23.49 2.00 -4.08
N LEU A 38 -24.54 1.18 -4.10
CA LEU A 38 -24.96 0.43 -5.29
C LEU A 38 -25.33 1.35 -6.47
N ARG A 39 -25.58 2.65 -6.22
CA ARG A 39 -25.83 3.65 -7.27
C ARG A 39 -24.54 4.22 -7.85
N SER A 40 -23.43 4.13 -7.12
CA SER A 40 -22.10 4.53 -7.57
C SER A 40 -21.28 3.29 -7.94
N TRP A 41 -21.77 2.46 -8.87
CA TRP A 41 -20.99 1.35 -9.39
C TRP A 41 -19.67 1.88 -9.98
N ARG A 42 -18.59 1.77 -9.20
CA ARG A 42 -17.24 2.06 -9.66
C ARG A 42 -16.85 0.86 -10.50
N PHE A 43 -16.98 1.00 -11.82
CA PHE A 43 -16.51 0.00 -12.74
C PHE A 43 -14.99 -0.07 -12.64
N ILE A 44 -14.49 -1.11 -11.97
CA ILE A 44 -13.06 -1.41 -11.90
C ILE A 44 -12.71 -2.11 -13.21
N ASN A 45 -11.95 -1.43 -14.05
CA ASN A 45 -11.53 -1.99 -15.33
C ASN A 45 -10.08 -2.44 -15.21
N HIS A 46 -9.84 -3.74 -15.38
CA HIS A 46 -8.49 -4.31 -15.41
C HIS A 46 -7.97 -4.29 -16.84
N ASP A 47 -7.68 -3.09 -17.33
CA ASP A 47 -7.24 -2.87 -18.71
C ASP A 47 -5.84 -3.46 -18.96
N SER A 48 -5.61 -3.86 -20.20
CA SER A 48 -4.33 -4.41 -20.64
C SER A 48 -3.28 -3.30 -20.71
N PHE A 49 -2.08 -3.58 -20.22
CA PHE A 49 -0.97 -2.64 -20.24
C PHE A 49 -0.60 -2.29 -21.69
N ASP A 50 -0.64 -0.99 -21.99
CA ASP A 50 -0.44 -0.43 -23.32
C ASP A 50 1.04 -0.12 -23.64
N GLY A 51 1.96 -0.49 -22.74
CA GLY A 51 3.38 -0.20 -22.86
C GLY A 51 3.80 1.20 -22.40
N LYS A 52 2.86 2.03 -21.90
CA LYS A 52 3.16 3.38 -21.44
C LYS A 52 3.21 3.47 -19.93
N PHE A 53 4.30 4.02 -19.42
CA PHE A 53 4.45 4.41 -18.02
C PHE A 53 3.92 5.84 -17.87
N ILE A 54 2.78 5.97 -17.20
CA ILE A 54 2.11 7.24 -16.94
C ILE A 54 1.83 7.36 -15.45
N ASP A 55 1.78 8.58 -14.93
CA ASP A 55 1.43 8.80 -13.53
C ASP A 55 -0.10 8.85 -13.36
N SER A 56 -0.72 7.67 -13.28
CA SER A 56 -2.18 7.53 -13.10
C SER A 56 -2.64 7.88 -11.68
N LEU A 57 -1.70 7.90 -10.72
CA LEU A 57 -1.97 8.13 -9.30
C LEU A 57 -1.64 9.58 -8.84
N THR A 58 -1.35 10.51 -9.77
CA THR A 58 -0.98 11.92 -9.53
C THR A 58 -1.80 12.65 -8.45
N ASN A 59 -3.11 12.46 -8.44
CA ASN A 59 -4.02 13.19 -7.54
C ASN A 59 -4.46 12.33 -6.34
N THR A 60 -3.62 11.38 -5.94
CA THR A 60 -3.88 10.51 -4.79
C THR A 60 -2.81 10.68 -3.72
N SER A 61 -3.24 10.69 -2.46
CA SER A 61 -2.34 10.79 -1.31
C SER A 61 -2.77 9.83 -0.21
N LEU A 62 -1.78 9.31 0.51
CA LEU A 62 -1.97 8.54 1.73
C LEU A 62 -1.82 9.44 2.94
N HIS A 63 -2.81 9.45 3.80
CA HIS A 63 -2.81 10.22 5.04
C HIS A 63 -2.80 9.28 6.23
N LEU A 64 -1.75 9.37 7.05
CA LEU A 64 -1.67 8.71 8.34
C LEU A 64 -2.30 9.62 9.41
N SER A 65 -3.23 9.08 10.17
CA SER A 65 -3.88 9.76 11.31
C SER A 65 -4.00 8.79 12.49
N PHE A 66 -4.35 9.32 13.66
CA PHE A 66 -4.47 8.55 14.90
C PHE A 66 -5.86 8.71 15.49
N THR A 67 -6.33 7.67 16.16
CA THR A 67 -7.52 7.78 17.01
C THR A 67 -7.11 8.25 18.40
N ASN A 68 -8.07 8.29 19.33
CA ASN A 68 -7.78 8.59 20.73
C ASN A 68 -7.35 7.35 21.54
N TYR A 69 -7.24 6.18 20.91
CA TYR A 69 -6.85 4.96 21.61
C TYR A 69 -5.32 4.88 21.72
N GLU A 70 -4.85 4.80 22.96
CA GLU A 70 -3.45 4.61 23.28
C GLU A 70 -3.30 3.66 24.48
N MET A 71 -2.30 2.79 24.41
CA MET A 71 -1.99 1.86 25.50
C MET A 71 -0.48 1.83 25.78
N PRO A 72 -0.03 2.32 26.94
CA PRO A 72 1.38 2.25 27.31
C PRO A 72 1.81 0.79 27.49
N LEU A 73 2.99 0.45 26.94
CA LEU A 73 3.57 -0.87 27.13
C LEU A 73 4.29 -0.93 28.47
N ASN A 74 3.65 -1.57 29.46
CA ASN A 74 4.27 -1.80 30.75
C ASN A 74 5.22 -3.00 30.70
N VAL A 75 6.52 -2.72 30.69
CA VAL A 75 7.61 -3.72 30.68
C VAL A 75 8.08 -4.11 32.10
N GLY A 76 7.26 -3.85 33.11
CA GLY A 76 7.56 -4.08 34.52
C GLY A 76 8.29 -2.90 35.20
N PRO A 77 8.46 -2.96 36.53
CA PRO A 77 9.11 -1.90 37.28
C PRO A 77 10.58 -1.80 36.87
N ARG A 78 10.90 -0.76 36.09
CA ARG A 78 12.27 -0.33 35.79
C ARG A 78 12.41 1.05 36.40
N ALA A 79 13.28 1.18 37.40
CA ALA A 79 13.53 2.46 38.03
C ALA A 79 14.05 3.44 36.96
N LEU A 80 13.39 4.61 36.83
CA LEU A 80 13.75 5.79 36.02
C LEU A 80 13.27 5.93 34.56
N CYS A 81 12.39 5.10 34.01
CA CYS A 81 11.84 5.40 32.68
C CYS A 81 10.32 5.60 32.68
N ASP A 82 9.92 6.87 32.54
CA ASP A 82 8.59 7.23 32.06
C ASP A 82 8.40 6.57 30.68
N THR A 83 7.29 5.84 30.53
CA THR A 83 6.83 5.06 29.36
C THR A 83 7.78 5.04 28.14
N LEU A 84 8.60 3.99 28.02
CA LEU A 84 9.51 3.81 26.88
C LEU A 84 8.79 3.55 25.55
N ALA A 85 7.62 2.92 25.61
CA ALA A 85 6.87 2.51 24.43
C ALA A 85 5.36 2.56 24.62
N VAL A 86 4.65 2.87 23.55
CA VAL A 86 3.19 3.02 23.51
C VAL A 86 2.61 2.39 22.26
N LEU A 87 1.45 1.76 22.39
CA LEU A 87 0.62 1.34 21.27
C LEU A 87 -0.36 2.46 20.95
N VAL A 88 -0.39 2.91 19.70
CA VAL A 88 -1.28 3.97 19.22
C VAL A 88 -2.10 3.40 18.07
N GLU A 89 -3.42 3.51 18.16
CA GLU A 89 -4.29 3.11 17.05
C GLU A 89 -4.19 4.15 15.93
N SER A 90 -3.95 3.66 14.72
CA SER A 90 -3.63 4.46 13.54
C SER A 90 -4.54 4.12 12.38
N LEU A 91 -4.88 5.14 11.61
CA LEU A 91 -5.74 5.08 10.44
C LEU A 91 -4.96 5.56 9.23
N VAL A 92 -4.95 4.75 8.18
CA VAL A 92 -4.43 5.14 6.87
C VAL A 92 -5.62 5.40 5.96
N SER A 93 -5.67 6.63 5.44
CA SER A 93 -6.73 7.08 4.56
C SER A 93 -6.16 7.38 3.16
N ILE A 94 -6.89 6.98 2.13
CA ILE A 94 -6.60 7.37 0.75
C ILE A 94 -7.49 8.55 0.40
N MET A 95 -6.85 9.63 -0.03
CA MET A 95 -7.51 10.78 -0.61
C MET A 95 -7.31 10.77 -2.12
N THR A 96 -8.37 11.04 -2.87
CA THR A 96 -8.33 11.21 -4.32
C THR A 96 -8.95 12.56 -4.65
N GLY A 97 -8.12 13.55 -4.97
CA GLY A 97 -8.52 14.95 -5.04
C GLY A 97 -9.07 15.46 -3.70
N ALA A 98 -10.29 16.00 -3.71
CA ALA A 98 -10.93 16.56 -2.52
C ALA A 98 -11.76 15.53 -1.70
N ASN A 99 -11.85 14.28 -2.16
CA ASN A 99 -12.69 13.26 -1.53
C ASN A 99 -11.82 12.25 -0.77
N ILE A 100 -12.22 11.93 0.46
CA ILE A 100 -11.69 10.79 1.20
C ILE A 100 -12.39 9.56 0.67
N SER A 101 -11.64 8.70 -0.02
CA SER A 101 -12.22 7.55 -0.70
C SER A 101 -12.25 6.34 0.23
N VAL A 102 -11.25 6.14 1.08
CA VAL A 102 -11.10 4.89 1.84
C VAL A 102 -10.35 5.11 3.16
N ILE A 103 -10.86 4.55 4.27
CA ILE A 103 -10.13 4.38 5.54
C ILE A 103 -9.89 2.88 5.70
N TRP A 104 -8.67 2.39 5.44
CA TRP A 104 -8.43 0.94 5.47
C TRP A 104 -7.24 0.56 6.33
N THR A 105 -7.37 -0.60 6.95
CA THR A 105 -6.28 -1.29 7.61
C THR A 105 -5.42 -2.10 6.62
N TYR A 106 -4.28 -1.53 6.22
CA TYR A 106 -3.27 -2.08 5.31
C TYR A 106 -2.92 -3.57 5.51
N LEU A 107 -3.03 -4.11 6.73
CA LEU A 107 -2.52 -5.44 7.08
C LEU A 107 -3.18 -6.62 6.35
N SER A 108 -4.46 -6.53 5.98
CA SER A 108 -5.15 -7.68 5.34
C SER A 108 -4.74 -7.89 3.88
N MET A 109 -4.39 -6.83 3.17
CA MET A 109 -3.96 -6.89 1.76
C MET A 109 -2.59 -7.54 1.62
N PHE A 110 -1.64 -7.18 2.48
CA PHE A 110 -0.29 -7.79 2.49
C PHE A 110 -0.27 -9.23 3.03
N ALA A 111 -1.34 -9.66 3.71
CA ALA A 111 -1.52 -11.07 4.07
C ALA A 111 -1.97 -11.94 2.88
N ASN A 112 -2.31 -11.34 1.73
CA ASN A 112 -2.72 -12.09 0.55
C ASN A 112 -1.52 -12.81 -0.06
N LYS A 113 -1.50 -14.14 0.02
CA LYS A 113 -0.43 -14.99 -0.52
C LYS A 113 -0.21 -14.83 -2.03
N ARG A 114 -1.20 -14.27 -2.75
CA ARG A 114 -1.13 -14.00 -4.20
C ARG A 114 -0.41 -12.69 -4.53
N LEU A 115 -0.18 -11.82 -3.54
CA LEU A 115 0.57 -10.58 -3.73
C LEU A 115 2.07 -10.87 -3.68
N GLU A 116 2.75 -10.61 -4.78
CA GLU A 116 4.20 -10.55 -4.86
C GLU A 116 4.57 -9.24 -5.55
N ILE A 117 5.13 -8.32 -4.77
CA ILE A 117 5.60 -7.04 -5.29
C ILE A 117 7.05 -7.26 -5.76
N VAL A 118 7.26 -7.21 -7.06
CA VAL A 118 8.59 -7.28 -7.66
C VAL A 118 9.04 -5.87 -7.95
N TRP A 119 10.11 -5.44 -7.28
CA TRP A 119 10.81 -4.21 -7.61
C TRP A 119 11.82 -4.53 -8.69
N CYS A 120 11.71 -3.89 -9.85
CA CYS A 120 12.76 -3.92 -10.85
C CYS A 120 13.48 -2.58 -10.85
N GLU A 121 14.80 -2.61 -10.66
CA GLU A 121 15.66 -1.47 -10.98
C GLU A 121 15.77 -1.39 -12.51
N HIS A 122 14.76 -0.81 -13.16
CA HIS A 122 14.89 -0.46 -14.56
C HIS A 122 15.91 0.69 -14.66
N CYS A 123 17.16 0.36 -15.03
CA CYS A 123 18.09 1.37 -15.48
C CYS A 123 17.44 2.12 -16.64
N GLN A 124 17.56 3.45 -16.66
CA GLN A 124 17.26 4.29 -17.81
C GLN A 124 18.23 3.94 -18.96
N SER A 125 18.18 2.73 -19.50
CA SER A 125 18.61 2.51 -20.86
C SER A 125 17.58 3.24 -21.70
N GLU A 126 18.03 4.28 -22.38
CA GLU A 126 17.29 5.01 -23.40
C GLU A 126 16.34 4.05 -24.09
N ALA A 127 15.05 4.38 -24.10
CA ALA A 127 14.05 3.64 -24.85
C ALA A 127 14.49 3.66 -26.32
N SER A 128 15.31 2.68 -26.70
CA SER A 128 15.55 2.38 -28.10
C SER A 128 14.18 2.07 -28.65
N ASP A 129 13.78 2.78 -29.72
CA ASP A 129 12.51 2.68 -30.46
C ASP A 129 12.18 1.28 -31.00
N GLU A 130 12.90 0.25 -30.53
CA GLU A 130 12.76 -1.15 -30.88
C GLU A 130 12.49 -1.98 -29.62
N MET A 131 11.48 -1.61 -28.82
CA MET A 131 10.87 -2.58 -27.89
C MET A 131 10.08 -3.59 -28.73
N THR A 132 10.82 -4.59 -29.19
CA THR A 132 10.34 -5.80 -29.82
C THR A 132 9.11 -6.30 -29.08
N GLN A 133 8.04 -6.47 -29.85
CA GLN A 133 6.80 -7.12 -29.47
C GLN A 133 7.02 -8.18 -28.38
N PHE A 134 6.50 -7.94 -27.18
CA PHE A 134 6.15 -8.99 -26.21
C PHE A 134 5.01 -9.85 -26.81
N LYS A 135 5.31 -10.51 -27.93
CA LYS A 135 4.45 -11.50 -28.60
C LYS A 135 4.72 -12.84 -27.95
N GLY A 136 4.14 -13.01 -26.78
CA GLY A 136 4.20 -14.27 -26.08
C GLY A 136 4.04 -14.12 -24.59
N GLN A 137 2.84 -14.48 -24.15
CA GLN A 137 2.52 -14.99 -22.82
C GLN A 137 2.19 -13.93 -21.76
N SER A 138 0.89 -13.93 -21.43
CA SER A 138 0.23 -13.19 -20.35
C SER A 138 0.12 -11.69 -20.60
N GLU A 139 -1.03 -11.27 -21.13
CA GLU A 139 -1.50 -9.87 -21.08
C GLU A 139 -1.35 -9.36 -19.64
N VAL A 140 -0.40 -8.44 -19.46
CA VAL A 140 -0.15 -7.75 -18.20
C VAL A 140 -1.24 -6.71 -18.03
N ILE A 141 -1.79 -6.57 -16.83
CA ILE A 141 -2.84 -5.59 -16.52
C ILE A 141 -2.21 -4.31 -16.00
N SER A 142 -2.64 -3.14 -16.48
CA SER A 142 -2.30 -1.87 -15.85
C SER A 142 -3.17 -1.65 -14.62
N ILE A 143 -2.55 -1.18 -13.53
CA ILE A 143 -3.24 -0.71 -12.33
C ILE A 143 -3.08 0.80 -12.28
N ASP A 144 -4.17 1.52 -12.49
CA ASP A 144 -4.24 2.97 -12.63
C ASP A 144 -4.99 3.65 -11.50
N SER A 145 -5.66 2.88 -10.65
CA SER A 145 -6.43 3.39 -9.54
C SER A 145 -6.26 2.55 -8.28
N TRP A 146 -6.49 3.18 -7.11
CA TRP A 146 -6.54 2.46 -5.84
C TRP A 146 -7.63 1.39 -5.83
N ALA A 147 -8.72 1.60 -6.56
CA ALA A 147 -9.80 0.61 -6.67
C ALA A 147 -9.31 -0.67 -7.35
N GLU A 148 -8.57 -0.56 -8.46
CA GLU A 148 -7.93 -1.70 -9.14
C GLU A 148 -6.85 -2.37 -8.29
N LEU A 149 -6.09 -1.58 -7.52
CA LEU A 149 -5.10 -2.14 -6.60
C LEU A 149 -5.76 -2.97 -5.48
N PHE A 150 -6.92 -2.54 -4.98
CA PHE A 150 -7.66 -3.26 -3.95
C PHE A 150 -8.43 -4.47 -4.50
N ASP A 151 -9.00 -4.37 -5.69
CA ASP A 151 -9.56 -5.50 -6.43
C ASP A 151 -8.45 -6.22 -7.21
N PHE A 152 -7.51 -6.83 -6.49
CA PHE A 152 -6.25 -7.27 -7.07
C PHE A 152 -6.46 -8.21 -8.29
N PRO A 153 -5.95 -7.87 -9.47
CA PRO A 153 -6.11 -8.67 -10.68
C PRO A 153 -5.46 -10.06 -10.51
N MET A 154 -6.05 -11.06 -11.18
CA MET A 154 -5.57 -12.45 -11.10
C MET A 154 -4.33 -12.74 -11.98
N ARG A 155 -3.86 -11.73 -12.73
CA ARG A 155 -2.75 -11.85 -13.69
C ARG A 155 -1.60 -10.95 -13.25
N ALA A 156 -0.45 -11.08 -13.92
CA ALA A 156 0.65 -10.16 -13.73
C ALA A 156 0.20 -8.72 -14.03
N SER A 157 0.62 -7.77 -13.21
CA SER A 157 0.16 -6.39 -13.29
C SER A 157 1.26 -5.39 -13.01
N ILE A 158 1.14 -4.21 -13.60
CA ILE A 158 2.03 -3.07 -13.40
C ILE A 158 1.20 -1.93 -12.85
N VAL A 159 1.58 -1.44 -11.67
CA VAL A 159 1.07 -0.18 -11.13
C VAL A 159 1.71 0.96 -11.91
N ARG A 160 0.92 1.86 -12.51
CA ARG A 160 1.44 3.02 -13.24
C ARG A 160 1.37 4.25 -12.33
N ALA A 161 2.52 4.71 -11.87
CA ALA A 161 2.62 5.74 -10.83
C ALA A 161 3.89 6.57 -11.03
N TYR A 162 3.97 7.70 -10.34
CA TYR A 162 5.16 8.53 -10.36
C TYR A 162 6.45 7.72 -10.10
N GLY A 163 7.43 7.85 -10.99
CA GLY A 163 8.76 7.26 -10.83
C GLY A 163 8.92 5.84 -11.39
N ASN A 164 7.93 5.33 -12.14
CA ASN A 164 8.09 4.16 -13.00
C ASN A 164 7.88 4.49 -14.48
#